data_AF-A0A1V6GW27-F1
#
_entry.id   AF-A0A1V6GW27-F1
#
_cell.length_a   1.000
_cell.length_b   1.000
_cell.length_c   1.000
_cell.angle_alpha   90.00
_cell.angle_beta   90.00
_cell.angle_gamma   90.00
#
_symmetry.space_group_name_H-M   'P 1'
#
loop_
_entity.id
_entity.type
_entity.pdbx_description
1 polymer ?
#
loop_
_entity_poly.entity_id
_entity_poly.type
_entity_poly.pdbx_seq_one_letter_code
_entity_poly.pdbx_strand_id
1 'polypeptide(L)'
;MRRISTYNESDLHDALKEYFRGTDGIKEASIKGYSVDVLRDGRIYEIQTASFGALKQKLSMLAPDWPISVVYPIPEVKWIIRIDEDGGVISRRRSPKKGSGYEVFKELVYLAPLLPDPAITIVLAFVDVEEERRQDGKGSWRRKGDSVVSRKLLSFRTTQTLSDPEEYRLFLRLSESSPFTTADIRKNLSVSASLASRIAYFLKTTGMAEFIGKTGRMHLYRWRVETKESGLYRQWRTEN
;
A
#
# COMPACT_ATOMS: atom_id res chain seq x y z
N MET A 1 -10.46 22.94 -23.58
CA MET A 1 -9.41 23.34 -22.61
C MET A 1 -8.52 22.12 -22.37
N ARG A 2 -7.30 22.10 -22.92
CA ARG A 2 -6.38 20.95 -22.86
C ARG A 2 -5.91 20.76 -21.41
N ARG A 3 -6.22 19.62 -20.80
CA ARG A 3 -5.46 19.11 -19.65
C ARG A 3 -4.58 17.99 -20.16
N ILE A 4 -3.31 18.33 -20.37
CA ILE A 4 -2.24 17.35 -20.50
C ILE A 4 -2.17 16.68 -19.12
N SER A 5 -2.71 15.47 -19.00
CA SER A 5 -2.37 14.58 -17.89
C SER A 5 -1.00 13.99 -18.22
N THR A 6 0.06 14.70 -17.83
CA THR A 6 1.41 14.12 -17.74
C THR A 6 1.45 13.19 -16.54
N TYR A 7 0.88 11.98 -16.68
CA TYR A 7 1.12 10.91 -15.72
C TYR A 7 1.59 9.69 -16.49
N ASN A 8 2.80 9.24 -16.13
CA ASN A 8 3.35 7.93 -16.44
C ASN A 8 2.43 6.84 -15.87
N GLU A 9 1.27 6.65 -16.47
CA GLU A 9 0.47 5.47 -16.25
C GLU A 9 1.32 4.29 -16.74
N SER A 10 1.89 3.56 -15.78
CA SER A 10 2.76 2.42 -16.09
C SER A 10 1.89 1.26 -16.55
N ASP A 11 2.37 0.42 -17.47
CA ASP A 11 1.68 -0.80 -17.93
C ASP A 11 1.12 -1.66 -16.78
N LEU A 12 1.79 -1.68 -15.62
CA LEU A 12 1.35 -2.35 -14.40
C LEU A 12 0.04 -1.78 -13.83
N HIS A 13 -0.12 -0.45 -13.85
CA HIS A 13 -1.32 0.23 -13.38
C HIS A 13 -2.53 -0.16 -14.23
N ASP A 14 -2.39 -0.09 -15.56
CA ASP A 14 -3.44 -0.48 -16.50
C ASP A 14 -3.80 -1.96 -16.40
N ALA A 15 -2.79 -2.83 -16.29
CA ALA A 15 -3.02 -4.25 -16.12
C ALA A 15 -3.77 -4.57 -14.82
N LEU A 16 -3.46 -3.85 -13.73
CA LEU A 16 -4.19 -3.98 -12.47
C LEU A 16 -5.60 -3.39 -12.56
N LYS A 17 -5.78 -2.27 -13.27
CA LYS A 17 -7.12 -1.71 -13.54
C LYS A 17 -7.97 -2.76 -14.23
N GLU A 18 -7.45 -3.42 -15.25
CA GLU A 18 -8.16 -4.47 -15.96
C GLU A 18 -8.50 -5.66 -15.06
N TYR A 19 -7.55 -6.10 -14.23
CA TYR A 19 -7.78 -7.18 -13.27
C TYR A 19 -8.91 -6.84 -12.27
N PHE A 20 -8.86 -5.67 -11.66
CA PHE A 20 -9.86 -5.23 -10.67
C PHE A 20 -11.19 -4.80 -11.30
N ARG A 21 -11.20 -4.44 -12.59
CA ARG A 21 -12.41 -4.20 -13.37
C ARG A 21 -13.26 -5.46 -13.49
N GLY A 22 -12.64 -6.63 -13.63
CA GLY A 22 -13.38 -7.87 -13.93
C GLY A 22 -14.17 -7.72 -15.23
N THR A 23 -15.31 -8.43 -15.34
CA THR A 23 -16.15 -8.41 -16.53
C THR A 23 -16.92 -7.09 -16.69
N ASP A 24 -17.50 -6.60 -15.60
CA ASP A 24 -18.55 -5.57 -15.64
C ASP A 24 -18.17 -4.25 -14.96
N GLY A 25 -16.96 -4.16 -14.40
CA GLY A 25 -16.45 -2.92 -13.83
C GLY A 25 -16.20 -1.85 -14.88
N ILE A 26 -16.25 -0.60 -14.44
CA ILE A 26 -16.00 0.60 -15.25
C ILE A 26 -14.64 1.16 -14.85
N LYS A 27 -13.73 1.33 -15.80
CA LYS A 27 -12.46 2.04 -15.57
C LYS A 27 -12.66 3.55 -15.69
N GLU A 28 -11.88 4.30 -14.93
CA GLU A 28 -11.77 5.76 -15.07
C GLU A 28 -13.10 6.51 -14.92
N ALA A 29 -13.94 6.04 -13.99
CA ALA A 29 -15.22 6.67 -13.70
C ALA A 29 -15.02 8.04 -13.02
N SER A 30 -15.86 9.03 -13.34
CA SER A 30 -15.86 10.32 -12.66
C SER A 30 -16.88 10.33 -11.51
N ILE A 31 -16.41 10.47 -10.28
CA ILE A 31 -17.24 10.53 -9.07
C ILE A 31 -16.89 11.80 -8.30
N LYS A 32 -17.88 12.68 -8.09
CA LYS A 32 -17.72 13.97 -7.39
C LYS A 32 -16.55 14.82 -7.91
N GLY A 33 -16.30 14.78 -9.22
CA GLY A 33 -15.21 15.54 -9.85
C GLY A 33 -13.81 14.90 -9.71
N TYR A 34 -13.71 13.73 -9.06
CA TYR A 34 -12.50 12.91 -9.04
C TYR A 34 -12.60 11.81 -10.09
N SER A 35 -11.50 11.52 -10.80
CA SER A 35 -11.38 10.34 -11.65
C SER A 35 -10.94 9.16 -10.79
N VAL A 36 -11.72 8.09 -10.71
CA VAL A 36 -11.41 6.86 -9.96
C VAL A 36 -10.97 5.74 -10.89
N ASP A 37 -10.06 4.88 -10.45
CA ASP A 37 -9.43 3.92 -11.37
C ASP A 37 -10.39 2.84 -11.84
N VAL A 38 -11.15 2.24 -10.93
CA VAL A 38 -12.20 1.26 -11.23
C VAL A 38 -13.39 1.46 -10.30
N LEU A 39 -14.60 1.41 -10.86
CA LEU A 39 -15.85 1.24 -10.13
C LEU A 39 -16.43 -0.13 -10.47
N ARG A 40 -16.60 -1.00 -9.47
CA ARG A 40 -17.18 -2.33 -9.64
C ARG A 40 -18.03 -2.68 -8.42
N ASP A 41 -19.25 -3.16 -8.65
CA ASP A 41 -20.20 -3.58 -7.61
C ASP A 41 -20.42 -2.51 -6.51
N GLY A 42 -20.51 -1.24 -6.93
CA GLY A 42 -20.66 -0.11 -6.00
C GLY A 42 -19.42 0.21 -5.16
N ARG A 43 -18.29 -0.46 -5.40
CA ARG A 43 -17.00 -0.21 -4.73
C ARG A 43 -16.00 0.45 -5.67
N ILE A 44 -15.31 1.45 -5.15
CA ILE A 44 -14.20 2.10 -5.83
C ILE A 44 -12.93 1.31 -5.55
N TYR A 45 -12.14 0.99 -6.58
CA TYR A 45 -10.77 0.51 -6.42
C TYR A 45 -9.81 1.58 -6.92
N GLU A 46 -8.90 2.01 -6.05
CA GLU A 46 -7.85 2.99 -6.32
C GLU A 46 -6.51 2.29 -6.37
N ILE A 47 -5.89 2.19 -7.54
CA ILE A 47 -4.64 1.47 -7.73
C ILE A 47 -3.49 2.44 -7.57
N GLN A 48 -2.58 2.12 -6.65
CA GLN A 48 -1.46 3.01 -6.33
C GLN A 48 -0.14 2.31 -6.55
N THR A 49 0.57 2.73 -7.60
CA THR A 49 1.95 2.28 -7.88
C THR A 49 3.01 3.23 -7.29
N ALA A 50 2.57 4.30 -6.63
CA ALA A 50 3.39 5.36 -6.03
C ALA A 50 2.86 5.76 -4.63
N SER A 51 3.23 6.95 -4.15
CA SER A 51 2.95 7.37 -2.78
C SER A 51 1.48 7.71 -2.53
N PHE A 52 0.97 7.32 -1.36
CA PHE A 52 -0.44 7.57 -0.98
C PHE A 52 -0.73 9.02 -0.56
N GLY A 53 0.28 9.89 -0.48
CA GLY A 53 0.08 11.27 -0.02
C GLY A 53 -0.97 12.04 -0.82
N ALA A 54 -1.00 11.85 -2.14
CA ALA A 54 -1.96 12.51 -3.04
C ALA A 54 -3.39 11.96 -2.91
N LEU A 55 -3.55 10.74 -2.40
CA LEU A 55 -4.88 10.12 -2.24
C LEU A 55 -5.67 10.70 -1.08
N LYS A 56 -5.01 11.23 -0.05
CA LYS A 56 -5.67 11.59 1.21
C LYS A 56 -6.92 12.47 1.00
N GLN A 57 -6.79 13.53 0.21
CA GLN A 57 -7.90 14.45 -0.06
C GLN A 57 -9.05 13.75 -0.82
N LYS A 58 -8.71 12.99 -1.86
CA LYS A 58 -9.69 12.25 -2.66
C LYS A 58 -10.46 11.24 -1.81
N LEU A 59 -9.74 10.43 -1.03
CA LEU A 59 -10.37 9.44 -0.13
C LEU A 59 -11.29 10.11 0.89
N SER A 60 -10.86 11.21 1.53
CA SER A 60 -11.72 11.92 2.49
C SER A 60 -13.02 12.49 1.91
N MET A 61 -13.05 12.77 0.60
CA MET A 61 -14.25 13.29 -0.07
C MET A 61 -15.19 12.20 -0.58
N LEU A 62 -14.67 11.00 -0.80
CA LEU A 62 -15.40 9.87 -1.40
C LEU A 62 -15.87 8.85 -0.36
N ALA A 63 -15.06 8.58 0.68
CA ALA A 63 -15.33 7.57 1.71
C ALA A 63 -16.69 7.73 2.44
N PRO A 64 -17.23 8.95 2.64
CA PRO A 64 -18.55 9.09 3.27
C PRO A 64 -19.70 8.45 2.50
N ASP A 65 -19.59 8.29 1.18
CA ASP A 65 -20.67 7.81 0.31
C ASP A 65 -20.31 6.55 -0.48
N TRP A 66 -19.02 6.19 -0.52
CA TRP A 66 -18.53 5.09 -1.34
C TRP A 66 -17.54 4.23 -0.55
N PRO A 67 -17.71 2.89 -0.56
CA PRO A 67 -16.65 2.02 -0.12
C PRO A 67 -15.48 2.07 -1.11
N ILE A 68 -14.26 2.14 -0.59
CA ILE A 68 -13.02 2.32 -1.36
C ILE A 68 -12.01 1.25 -0.96
N SER A 69 -11.45 0.56 -1.95
CA SER A 69 -10.31 -0.34 -1.81
C SER A 69 -9.07 0.32 -2.42
N VAL A 70 -8.12 0.72 -1.58
CA VAL A 70 -6.80 1.18 -2.05
C VAL A 70 -5.95 -0.05 -2.34
N VAL A 71 -5.73 -0.32 -3.63
CA VAL A 71 -4.94 -1.45 -4.12
C VAL A 71 -3.48 -1.04 -4.21
N TYR A 72 -2.61 -1.77 -3.52
CA TYR A 72 -1.17 -1.57 -3.55
C TYR A 72 -0.45 -2.81 -4.07
N PRO A 73 0.19 -2.75 -5.25
CA PRO A 73 0.91 -3.88 -5.80
C PRO A 73 2.23 -4.13 -5.08
N ILE A 74 2.46 -5.38 -4.70
CA ILE A 74 3.65 -5.86 -4.02
C ILE A 74 4.36 -6.87 -4.91
N PRO A 75 5.52 -6.51 -5.49
CA PRO A 75 6.30 -7.44 -6.30
C PRO A 75 6.82 -8.64 -5.50
N GLU A 76 6.25 -9.82 -5.72
CA GLU A 76 6.74 -11.09 -5.17
C GLU A 76 8.00 -11.54 -5.94
N VAL A 77 7.88 -11.59 -7.26
CA VAL A 77 9.03 -11.67 -8.18
C VAL A 77 9.15 -10.38 -8.97
N LYS A 78 10.36 -9.83 -9.01
CA LYS A 78 10.69 -8.70 -9.88
C LYS A 78 11.83 -9.08 -10.82
N TRP A 79 11.58 -9.06 -12.11
CA TRP A 79 12.61 -9.10 -13.14
C TRP A 79 13.06 -7.68 -13.46
N ILE A 80 14.36 -7.50 -13.65
CA ILE A 80 14.96 -6.24 -14.07
C ILE A 80 15.52 -6.48 -15.46
N ILE A 81 15.01 -5.73 -16.43
CA ILE A 81 15.51 -5.68 -17.80
C ILE A 81 16.30 -4.39 -17.92
N ARG A 82 17.54 -4.50 -18.36
CA ARG A 82 18.32 -3.33 -18.76
C ARG A 82 18.30 -3.23 -20.26
N ILE A 83 17.96 -2.05 -20.75
CA ILE A 83 17.99 -1.70 -22.16
C ILE A 83 19.01 -0.59 -22.42
N ASP A 84 19.56 -0.59 -23.63
CA ASP A 84 20.34 0.52 -24.16
C ASP A 84 19.45 1.71 -24.56
N GLU A 85 20.03 2.71 -25.22
CA GLU A 85 19.32 3.90 -25.68
C GLU A 85 18.31 3.59 -26.81
N ASP A 86 18.58 2.58 -27.62
CA ASP A 86 17.78 2.14 -28.77
C ASP A 86 16.67 1.15 -28.40
N GLY A 87 16.64 0.69 -27.14
CA GLY A 87 15.67 -0.29 -26.63
C GLY A 87 16.12 -1.74 -26.73
N GLY A 88 17.37 -1.99 -27.15
CA GLY A 88 17.98 -3.30 -27.17
C GLY A 88 18.19 -3.85 -25.76
N VAL A 89 17.85 -5.12 -25.54
CA VAL A 89 18.00 -5.77 -24.22
C VAL A 89 19.47 -6.10 -23.97
N ILE A 90 20.08 -5.41 -23.00
CA ILE A 90 21.46 -5.65 -22.55
C ILE A 90 21.49 -6.84 -21.57
N SER A 91 20.55 -6.89 -20.64
CA SER A 91 20.51 -7.97 -19.65
C SER A 91 19.14 -8.15 -19.02
N ARG A 92 18.86 -9.37 -18.56
CA ARG A 92 17.66 -9.74 -17.81
C ARG A 92 18.07 -10.53 -16.58
N ARG A 93 17.64 -10.10 -15.40
CA ARG A 93 17.90 -10.83 -14.14
C ARG A 93 16.77 -10.69 -13.14
N ARG A 94 16.66 -11.66 -12.25
CA ARG A 94 15.80 -11.55 -11.08
C ARG A 94 16.40 -10.56 -10.07
N SER A 95 15.55 -9.72 -9.48
CA SER A 95 15.91 -8.85 -8.36
C SER A 95 16.17 -9.71 -7.12
N PRO A 96 17.27 -9.50 -6.37
CA PRO A 96 17.50 -10.18 -5.11
C PRO A 96 16.56 -9.69 -4.00
N LYS A 97 16.01 -8.48 -4.12
CA LYS A 97 15.01 -7.95 -3.19
C LYS A 97 13.68 -8.66 -3.42
N LYS A 98 13.23 -9.43 -2.44
CA LYS A 98 11.84 -9.90 -2.33
C LYS A 98 10.97 -8.73 -1.83
N GLY A 99 9.78 -8.55 -2.40
CA GLY A 99 8.79 -7.65 -1.82
C GLY A 99 8.43 -8.12 -0.42
N SER A 100 8.32 -7.20 0.53
CA SER A 100 7.75 -7.48 1.85
C SER A 100 6.43 -6.73 1.93
N GLY A 101 5.37 -7.44 2.31
CA GLY A 101 4.07 -6.86 2.60
C GLY A 101 4.16 -5.62 3.48
N TYR A 102 5.03 -5.66 4.49
CA TYR A 102 5.22 -4.60 5.48
C TYR A 102 5.73 -3.28 4.89
N GLU A 103 6.29 -3.28 3.68
CA GLU A 103 6.74 -2.03 3.05
C GLU A 103 5.55 -1.09 2.75
N VAL A 104 4.31 -1.59 2.70
CA VAL A 104 3.09 -0.78 2.58
C VAL A 104 2.97 0.25 3.72
N PHE A 105 3.49 -0.04 4.92
CA PHE A 105 3.49 0.90 6.04
C PHE A 105 4.36 2.14 5.79
N LYS A 106 5.17 2.18 4.72
CA LYS A 106 5.81 3.42 4.28
C LYS A 106 4.81 4.42 3.72
N GLU A 107 3.72 3.92 3.13
CA GLU A 107 2.67 4.71 2.50
C GLU A 107 1.45 4.87 3.43
N LEU A 108 1.10 3.84 4.22
CA LEU A 108 -0.03 3.91 5.15
C LEU A 108 0.10 5.03 6.19
N VAL A 109 1.31 5.50 6.52
CA VAL A 109 1.47 6.67 7.41
C VAL A 109 0.77 7.92 6.88
N TYR A 110 0.62 8.07 5.57
CA TYR A 110 -0.08 9.22 4.97
C TYR A 110 -1.60 9.11 5.09
N LEU A 111 -2.11 7.87 5.10
CA LEU A 111 -3.54 7.58 5.22
C LEU A 111 -3.97 7.23 6.65
N ALA A 112 -3.04 7.07 7.60
CA ALA A 112 -3.32 6.61 8.95
C ALA A 112 -4.48 7.34 9.66
N PRO A 113 -4.67 8.67 9.51
CA PRO A 113 -5.83 9.36 10.10
C PRO A 113 -7.19 8.99 9.47
N LEU A 114 -7.20 8.45 8.25
CA LEU A 114 -8.41 8.07 7.52
C LEU A 114 -8.75 6.59 7.69
N LEU A 115 -7.76 5.72 7.90
CA LEU A 115 -8.02 4.26 7.91
C LEU A 115 -8.94 3.75 9.02
N PRO A 116 -9.18 4.47 10.15
CA PRO A 116 -10.27 4.10 11.02
C PRO A 116 -11.65 4.10 10.37
N ASP A 117 -11.82 4.68 9.19
CA ASP A 117 -13.06 4.66 8.41
C ASP A 117 -13.31 3.27 7.79
N PRO A 118 -14.47 2.64 8.03
CA PRO A 118 -14.78 1.29 7.57
C PRO A 118 -14.97 1.21 6.05
N ALA A 119 -15.26 2.34 5.41
CA ALA A 119 -15.39 2.43 3.97
C ALA A 119 -14.03 2.24 3.28
N ILE A 120 -12.90 2.48 3.98
CA ILE A 120 -11.57 2.40 3.38
C ILE A 120 -10.90 1.08 3.73
N THR A 121 -10.64 0.27 2.70
CA THR A 121 -9.94 -1.00 2.81
C THR A 121 -8.60 -0.93 2.08
N ILE A 122 -7.54 -1.51 2.66
CA ILE A 122 -6.26 -1.66 1.96
C ILE A 122 -6.18 -3.06 1.36
N VAL A 123 -5.86 -3.15 0.07
CA VAL A 123 -5.69 -4.42 -0.64
C VAL A 123 -4.26 -4.54 -1.13
N LEU A 124 -3.51 -5.47 -0.56
CA LEU A 124 -2.15 -5.78 -1.01
C LEU A 124 -2.24 -6.79 -2.16
N ALA A 125 -1.94 -6.37 -3.38
CA ALA A 125 -1.94 -7.24 -4.55
C ALA A 125 -0.54 -7.81 -4.80
N PHE A 126 -0.33 -9.08 -4.48
CA PHE A 126 0.96 -9.74 -4.74
C PHE A 126 1.06 -10.12 -6.20
N VAL A 127 2.10 -9.64 -6.86
CA VAL A 127 2.26 -9.73 -8.32
C VAL A 127 3.69 -10.05 -8.71
N ASP A 128 3.86 -10.71 -9.85
CA ASP A 128 5.16 -10.77 -10.51
C ASP A 128 5.23 -9.66 -11.55
N VAL A 129 6.36 -8.97 -11.60
CA VAL A 129 6.54 -7.81 -12.46
C VAL A 129 7.87 -7.87 -13.21
N GLU A 130 7.89 -7.23 -14.36
CA GLU A 130 9.10 -6.89 -15.11
C GLU A 130 9.30 -5.38 -15.07
N GLU A 131 10.46 -4.93 -14.59
CA GLU A 131 10.83 -3.51 -14.54
C GLU A 131 11.93 -3.26 -15.57
N GLU A 132 11.58 -2.53 -16.61
CA GLU A 132 12.52 -2.13 -17.67
C GLU A 132 13.24 -0.87 -17.25
N ARG A 133 14.56 -0.86 -17.45
CA ARG A 133 15.44 0.23 -17.04
C ARG A 133 16.38 0.63 -18.17
N ARG A 134 16.47 1.93 -18.43
CA ARG A 134 17.37 2.48 -19.44
C ARG A 134 18.65 2.96 -18.80
N GLN A 135 19.78 2.61 -19.42
CA GLN A 135 21.10 3.06 -18.99
C GLN A 135 21.39 4.48 -19.50
N ASP A 136 20.71 5.49 -18.95
CA ASP A 136 20.79 6.88 -19.39
C ASP A 136 21.47 7.83 -18.38
N GLY A 137 21.90 7.31 -17.23
CA GLY A 137 22.50 8.11 -16.16
C GLY A 137 21.51 9.00 -15.39
N LYS A 138 20.21 8.99 -15.71
CA LYS A 138 19.18 9.86 -15.11
C LYS A 138 18.47 9.23 -13.90
N GLY A 139 18.75 7.96 -13.65
CA GLY A 139 18.23 7.22 -12.51
C GLY A 139 18.90 7.51 -11.18
N SER A 140 18.31 7.03 -10.10
CA SER A 140 18.89 7.16 -8.75
C SER A 140 20.22 6.42 -8.64
N TRP A 141 21.11 6.86 -7.74
CA TRP A 141 22.35 6.15 -7.39
C TRP A 141 22.14 4.67 -7.02
N ARG A 142 21.03 4.34 -6.33
CA ARG A 142 20.67 2.94 -6.00
C ARG A 142 20.42 2.06 -7.22
N ARG A 143 20.09 2.66 -8.36
CA ARG A 143 19.93 2.01 -9.66
C ARG A 143 21.13 2.22 -10.57
N LYS A 144 22.25 2.72 -10.05
CA LYS A 144 23.49 3.02 -10.80
C LYS A 144 23.26 3.98 -11.98
N GLY A 145 22.34 4.94 -11.83
CA GLY A 145 21.98 5.85 -12.91
C GLY A 145 20.95 5.30 -13.88
N ASP A 146 20.48 4.05 -13.77
CA ASP A 146 19.43 3.54 -14.65
C ASP A 146 18.05 4.14 -14.31
N SER A 147 17.42 4.82 -15.27
CA SER A 147 16.03 5.28 -15.15
C SER A 147 15.07 4.10 -15.31
N VAL A 148 13.88 4.17 -14.69
CA VAL A 148 12.83 3.15 -14.89
C VAL A 148 11.94 3.65 -16.02
N VAL A 149 11.80 2.85 -17.06
CA VAL A 149 11.01 3.20 -18.25
C VAL A 149 9.59 2.67 -18.13
N SER A 150 9.45 1.40 -17.77
CA SER A 150 8.15 0.74 -17.65
C SER A 150 8.15 -0.30 -16.54
N ARG A 151 6.95 -0.67 -16.11
CA ARG A 151 6.71 -1.83 -15.24
C ARG A 151 5.57 -2.61 -15.85
N LYS A 152 5.78 -3.87 -16.16
CA LYS A 152 4.79 -4.78 -16.75
C LYS A 152 4.35 -5.80 -15.71
N LEU A 153 3.05 -6.09 -15.66
CA LEU A 153 2.52 -7.22 -14.91
C LEU A 153 2.85 -8.50 -15.66
N LEU A 154 3.56 -9.44 -15.01
CA LEU A 154 3.82 -10.77 -15.56
C LEU A 154 2.78 -11.78 -15.07
N SER A 155 2.43 -11.72 -13.79
CA SER A 155 1.41 -12.58 -13.22
C SER A 155 0.76 -11.94 -11.99
N PHE A 156 -0.53 -12.21 -11.81
CA PHE A 156 -1.24 -11.91 -10.57
C PHE A 156 -1.19 -13.15 -9.67
N ARG A 157 -0.77 -13.00 -8.41
CA ARG A 157 -0.55 -14.14 -7.50
C ARG A 157 -1.70 -14.30 -6.53
N THR A 158 -1.92 -13.30 -5.69
CA THR A 158 -2.96 -13.31 -4.65
C THR A 158 -3.20 -11.90 -4.11
N THR A 159 -4.23 -11.74 -3.30
CA THR A 159 -4.51 -10.52 -2.54
C THR A 159 -4.52 -10.79 -1.05
N GLN A 160 -4.07 -9.82 -0.26
CA GLN A 160 -4.33 -9.74 1.17
C GLN A 160 -5.09 -8.45 1.49
N THR A 161 -6.22 -8.57 2.17
CA THR A 161 -7.08 -7.46 2.54
C THR A 161 -6.83 -7.05 3.99
N LEU A 162 -6.71 -5.75 4.25
CA LEU A 162 -6.60 -5.17 5.58
C LEU A 162 -7.75 -4.17 5.75
N SER A 163 -8.84 -4.63 6.36
CA SER A 163 -10.09 -3.87 6.54
C SER A 163 -10.38 -3.48 7.99
N ASP A 164 -9.80 -4.19 8.96
CA ASP A 164 -10.08 -3.96 10.38
C ASP A 164 -8.86 -4.28 11.26
N PRO A 165 -8.86 -3.88 12.54
CA PRO A 165 -7.73 -4.10 13.44
C PRO A 165 -7.27 -5.56 13.57
N GLU A 166 -8.18 -6.54 13.47
CA GLU A 166 -7.83 -7.97 13.50
C GLU A 166 -6.98 -8.36 12.29
N GLU A 167 -7.38 -7.96 11.08
CA GLU A 167 -6.60 -8.21 9.87
C GLU A 167 -5.21 -7.57 9.93
N TYR A 168 -5.09 -6.34 10.47
CA TYR A 168 -3.78 -5.70 10.66
C TYR A 168 -2.91 -6.44 11.71
N ARG A 169 -3.51 -6.92 12.80
CA ARG A 169 -2.81 -7.69 13.85
C ARG A 169 -2.29 -9.01 13.29
N LEU A 170 -3.14 -9.77 12.61
CA LEU A 170 -2.80 -11.04 11.96
C LEU A 170 -1.71 -10.83 10.91
N PHE A 171 -1.84 -9.79 10.09
CA PHE A 171 -0.84 -9.43 9.10
C PHE A 171 0.52 -9.12 9.73
N LEU A 172 0.53 -8.32 10.79
CA LEU A 172 1.76 -7.95 11.50
C LEU A 172 2.35 -9.10 12.33
N ARG A 173 1.65 -10.22 12.52
CA ARG A 173 2.13 -11.38 13.30
C ARG A 173 2.77 -11.00 14.64
N LEU A 174 2.34 -9.87 15.20
CA LEU A 174 2.77 -9.42 16.50
C LEU A 174 1.88 -10.18 17.47
N SER A 175 2.47 -11.05 18.28
CA SER A 175 1.74 -11.77 19.31
C SER A 175 0.92 -10.81 20.17
N GLU A 176 -0.11 -11.33 20.86
CA GLU A 176 -0.83 -10.64 21.94
C GLU A 176 0.08 -10.19 23.10
N SER A 177 1.40 -10.41 23.00
CA SER A 177 2.44 -9.93 23.91
C SER A 177 2.45 -8.41 23.95
N SER A 178 1.45 -7.86 24.63
CA SER A 178 1.44 -6.54 25.18
C SER A 178 2.08 -6.62 26.58
N PRO A 179 2.97 -5.68 26.93
CA PRO A 179 3.38 -4.56 26.10
C PRO A 179 4.51 -4.91 25.11
N PHE A 180 4.65 -4.12 24.04
CA PHE A 180 5.71 -4.27 23.02
C PHE A 180 6.37 -2.94 22.67
N THR A 181 7.58 -3.01 22.12
CA THR A 181 8.36 -1.85 21.68
C THR A 181 8.58 -1.86 20.16
N THR A 182 9.10 -0.76 19.62
CA THR A 182 9.58 -0.73 18.22
C THR A 182 10.72 -1.72 17.96
N ALA A 183 11.48 -2.13 18.99
CA ALA A 183 12.53 -3.15 18.83
C ALA A 183 11.93 -4.54 18.63
N ASP A 184 10.81 -4.84 19.30
CA ASP A 184 10.07 -6.10 19.13
C ASP A 184 9.46 -6.18 17.73
N ILE A 185 8.83 -5.10 17.25
CA ILE A 185 8.33 -5.01 15.86
C ILE A 185 9.45 -5.29 14.87
N ARG A 186 10.60 -4.64 15.06
CA ARG A 186 11.77 -4.79 14.19
C ARG A 186 12.24 -6.24 14.13
N LYS A 187 12.35 -6.90 15.29
CA LYS A 187 12.83 -8.27 15.42
C LYS A 187 11.83 -9.27 14.83
N ASN A 188 10.56 -9.20 15.25
CA ASN A 188 9.52 -10.14 14.85
C ASN A 188 9.23 -10.09 13.35
N LEU A 189 9.28 -8.88 12.75
CA LEU A 189 9.00 -8.71 11.33
C LEU A 189 10.25 -8.69 10.45
N SER A 190 11.45 -8.74 11.05
CA SER A 190 12.72 -8.61 10.33
C SER A 190 12.77 -7.37 9.42
N VAL A 191 12.28 -6.23 9.92
CA VAL A 191 12.21 -4.95 9.18
C VAL A 191 13.28 -3.97 9.65
N SER A 192 13.46 -2.86 8.91
CA SER A 192 14.34 -1.77 9.36
C SER A 192 13.77 -1.04 10.59
N ALA A 193 14.63 -0.40 11.39
CA ALA A 193 14.18 0.43 12.52
C ALA A 193 13.23 1.55 12.08
N SER A 194 13.50 2.19 10.94
CA SER A 194 12.62 3.23 10.38
C SER A 194 11.23 2.68 10.05
N LEU A 195 11.15 1.49 9.46
CA LEU A 195 9.86 0.87 9.15
C LEU A 195 9.12 0.44 10.42
N ALA A 196 9.82 -0.11 11.41
CA ALA A 196 9.24 -0.43 12.72
C ALA A 196 8.64 0.81 13.41
N SER A 197 9.33 1.95 13.35
CA SER A 197 8.79 3.22 13.87
C SER A 197 7.55 3.69 13.11
N ARG A 198 7.50 3.52 11.77
CA ARG A 198 6.32 3.84 10.97
C ARG A 198 5.13 2.94 11.30
N ILE A 199 5.37 1.64 11.51
CA ILE A 199 4.34 0.70 11.97
C ILE A 199 3.81 1.13 13.35
N ALA A 200 4.68 1.42 14.31
CA ALA A 200 4.24 1.88 15.64
C ALA A 200 3.46 3.20 15.57
N TYR A 201 3.91 4.16 14.74
CA TYR A 201 3.16 5.39 14.47
C TYR A 201 1.79 5.09 13.88
N PHE A 202 1.72 4.23 12.86
CA PHE A 202 0.48 3.84 12.23
C PHE A 202 -0.50 3.25 13.24
N LEU A 203 -0.07 2.25 14.02
CA LEU A 203 -0.90 1.59 15.04
C LEU A 203 -1.40 2.57 16.11
N LYS A 204 -0.55 3.53 16.50
CA LYS A 204 -0.94 4.59 17.44
C LYS A 204 -1.97 5.53 16.84
N THR A 205 -1.73 6.04 15.63
CA THR A 205 -2.59 7.03 14.96
C THR A 205 -3.96 6.45 14.61
N THR A 206 -4.01 5.16 14.27
CA THR A 206 -5.24 4.41 13.99
C THR A 206 -6.01 3.97 15.23
N GLY A 207 -5.42 4.13 16.42
CA GLY A 207 -6.01 3.70 17.68
C GLY A 207 -5.92 2.20 17.95
N MET A 208 -5.29 1.39 17.09
CA MET A 208 -5.11 -0.05 17.31
C MET A 208 -4.18 -0.34 18.50
N ALA A 209 -3.19 0.53 18.72
CA ALA A 209 -2.30 0.47 19.87
C ALA A 209 -2.22 1.83 20.56
N GLU A 210 -1.91 1.82 21.85
CA GLU A 210 -1.66 3.03 22.63
C GLU A 210 -0.24 3.06 23.16
N PHE A 211 0.28 4.28 23.31
CA PHE A 211 1.55 4.52 23.99
C PHE A 211 1.31 4.51 25.50
N ILE A 212 2.02 3.65 26.23
CA ILE A 212 1.82 3.47 27.68
C ILE A 212 3.03 3.89 28.53
N GLY A 213 4.09 4.40 27.90
CA GLY A 213 5.28 4.87 28.60
C GLY A 213 6.57 4.47 27.89
N LYS A 214 7.66 4.38 28.65
CA LYS A 214 8.98 4.04 28.13
C LYS A 214 9.65 2.95 28.95
N THR A 215 10.43 2.12 28.27
CA THR A 215 11.41 1.22 28.91
C THR A 215 12.81 1.61 28.42
N GLY A 216 13.60 2.19 29.33
CA GLY A 216 14.82 2.92 28.97
C GLY A 216 14.55 4.01 27.93
N ARG A 217 15.17 3.90 26.75
CA ARG A 217 14.99 4.85 25.63
C ARG A 217 13.84 4.47 24.68
N MET A 218 13.24 3.29 24.85
CA MET A 218 12.25 2.76 23.90
C MET A 218 10.84 3.15 24.32
N HIS A 219 10.00 3.48 23.33
CA HIS A 219 8.57 3.67 23.56
C HIS A 219 7.90 2.31 23.74
N LEU A 220 7.06 2.22 24.74
CA LEU A 220 6.31 1.03 25.10
C LEU A 220 4.85 1.23 24.67
N TYR A 221 4.32 0.25 23.95
CA TYR A 221 2.97 0.24 23.40
C TYR A 221 2.19 -0.96 23.91
N ARG A 222 0.87 -0.82 23.93
CA ARG A 222 -0.08 -1.90 24.23
C ARG A 222 -1.16 -1.92 23.17
N TRP A 223 -1.56 -3.11 22.74
CA TRP A 223 -2.76 -3.29 21.94
C TRP A 223 -3.96 -2.78 22.74
N ARG A 224 -4.84 -1.99 22.12
CA ARG A 224 -6.10 -1.66 22.78
C ARG A 224 -6.94 -2.93 22.84
N VAL A 225 -7.22 -3.39 24.06
CA VAL A 225 -8.08 -4.56 24.28
C VAL A 225 -9.51 -4.17 23.99
N GLU A 226 -10.17 -5.00 23.19
CA GLU A 226 -11.55 -4.81 22.77
C GLU A 226 -12.49 -5.06 23.95
N THR A 227 -13.41 -4.12 24.17
CA THR A 227 -14.67 -4.39 24.86
C THR A 227 -15.80 -4.08 23.89
N LYS A 228 -16.96 -4.74 24.04
CA LYS A 228 -18.17 -4.42 23.26
C LYS A 228 -18.58 -2.94 23.36
N GLU A 229 -18.06 -2.23 24.35
CA GLU A 229 -18.25 -0.79 24.58
C GLU A 229 -17.16 0.09 23.93
N SER A 230 -16.06 -0.50 23.47
CA SER A 230 -14.95 0.24 22.85
C SER A 230 -15.39 0.81 21.49
N GLY A 231 -15.38 2.14 21.37
CA GLY A 231 -15.75 2.86 20.14
C GLY A 231 -14.85 2.58 18.93
N LEU A 232 -13.76 1.81 19.11
CA LEU A 232 -12.82 1.46 18.06
C LEU A 232 -13.49 0.58 16.99
N TYR A 233 -14.27 -0.45 17.36
CA TYR A 233 -14.97 -1.28 16.37
C TYR A 233 -16.08 -0.52 15.64
N ARG A 234 -16.80 0.37 16.32
CA ARG A 234 -17.78 1.27 15.68
C ARG A 234 -17.13 2.25 14.70
N GLN A 235 -15.86 2.59 14.93
CA GLN A 235 -15.09 3.37 13.98
C GLN A 235 -14.73 2.50 12.78
N TRP A 236 -14.16 1.31 12.98
CA TRP A 236 -13.64 0.43 11.92
C TRP A 236 -14.66 -0.48 11.21
N ARG A 237 -15.90 -0.58 11.69
CA ARG A 237 -17.02 -1.25 11.03
C ARG A 237 -18.29 -0.42 11.22
N THR A 238 -18.90 0.03 10.12
CA THR A 238 -20.32 0.33 10.10
C THR A 238 -21.05 -1.01 10.06
N GLU A 239 -21.62 -1.43 11.18
CA GLU A 239 -22.66 -2.46 11.18
C GLU A 239 -23.84 -1.91 10.38
N ASN A 240 -24.04 -2.47 9.18
CA ASN A 240 -25.33 -2.59 8.49
C ASN A 240 -25.26 -3.84 7.63
#